data_AF-A0A399YCI9-F1
#
_entry.id   AF-A0A399YCI9-F1
#
_cell.length_a   1.000
_cell.length_b   1.000
_cell.length_c   1.000
_cell.angle_alpha   90.00
_cell.angle_beta   90.00
_cell.angle_gamma   90.00
#
_symmetry.space_group_name_H-M   'P 1'
#
loop_
_entity.id
_entity.type
_entity.pdbx_description
1 polymer ?
#
loop_
_entity_poly.entity_id
_entity_poly.type
_entity_poly.pdbx_seq_one_letter_code
_entity_poly.pdbx_strand_id
1 'polypeptide(L)'
;QRLVERVVAAGLKAKPELGIQIGSGGDSSEAELAAEGAKDVGDLIDRGRRALEAGAEIIMIESEGITENVGSWNTGAAAAIMNGLGMENVMFEAADGPVFEWYVKNYGNEVNLFVDHSQILQLEGLRQNIWGNKSTWGRVINPT
;
A
#
# COMPACT_ATOMS: atom_id res chain seq x y z
N GLN A 1 -10.10 11.70 9.90
CA GLN A 1 -10.60 13.04 9.50
C GLN A 1 -10.11 14.15 10.42
N ARG A 2 -10.64 14.32 11.64
CA ARG A 2 -10.25 15.42 12.56
C ARG A 2 -8.74 15.61 12.78
N LEU A 3 -7.97 14.52 12.85
CA LEU A 3 -6.51 14.61 12.98
C LEU A 3 -5.84 15.13 11.70
N VAL A 4 -6.30 14.68 10.53
CA VAL A 4 -5.82 15.13 9.21
C VAL A 4 -6.01 16.64 9.09
N GLU A 5 -7.23 17.13 9.36
CA GLU A 5 -7.56 18.56 9.31
C GLU A 5 -6.64 19.40 10.21
N ARG A 6 -6.30 18.89 11.40
CA ARG A 6 -5.38 19.57 12.33
C ARG A 6 -3.95 19.59 11.82
N VAL A 7 -3.46 18.50 11.22
CA VAL A 7 -2.12 18.42 10.63
C VAL A 7 -2.00 19.40 9.45
N VAL A 8 -3.02 19.42 8.59
CA VAL A 8 -3.09 20.34 7.45
C VAL A 8 -3.18 21.79 7.92
N ALA A 9 -4.02 22.09 8.91
CA ALA A 9 -4.11 23.43 9.50
C ALA A 9 -2.80 23.92 10.14
N ALA A 10 -1.93 23.00 10.55
CA ALA A 10 -0.59 23.29 11.03
C ALA A 10 0.45 23.50 9.91
N GLY A 11 0.04 23.42 8.63
CA GLY A 11 0.92 23.58 7.47
C GLY A 11 1.76 22.35 7.16
N LEU A 12 1.41 21.18 7.69
CA LEU A 12 2.11 19.91 7.47
C LEU A 12 1.38 19.04 6.45
N LYS A 13 2.12 18.14 5.79
CA LYS A 13 1.55 17.13 4.89
C LYS A 13 1.09 15.91 5.68
N ALA A 14 -0.23 15.68 5.71
CA ALA A 14 -0.79 14.50 6.36
C ALA A 14 -0.65 13.25 5.48
N LYS A 15 -0.05 12.19 6.03
CA LYS A 15 0.01 10.84 5.45
C LYS A 15 -0.57 9.83 6.45
N PRO A 16 -1.91 9.76 6.59
CA PRO A 16 -2.53 8.81 7.49
C PRO A 16 -2.32 7.37 6.98
N GLU A 17 -2.20 6.45 7.93
CA GLU A 17 -2.06 5.02 7.68
C GLU A 17 -3.39 4.30 7.93
N LEU A 18 -3.76 3.39 7.03
CA LEU A 18 -4.99 2.61 7.09
C LEU A 18 -4.71 1.13 6.79
N GLY A 19 -5.09 0.26 7.72
CA GLY A 19 -5.15 -1.19 7.55
C GLY A 19 -6.55 -1.76 7.37
N ILE A 20 -6.60 -3.00 6.87
CA ILE A 20 -7.82 -3.82 6.75
C ILE A 20 -8.17 -4.49 8.09
N GLN A 21 -7.18 -4.79 8.92
CA GLN A 21 -7.37 -5.39 10.24
C GLN A 21 -7.24 -4.34 11.34
N ILE A 22 -8.00 -4.46 12.43
CA ILE A 22 -7.78 -3.66 13.65
C ILE A 22 -6.88 -4.49 14.56
N GLY A 23 -5.58 -4.42 14.30
CA GLY A 23 -4.54 -5.12 15.05
C GLY A 23 -3.22 -4.37 14.97
N SER A 24 -3.31 -3.04 14.98
CA SER A 24 -2.24 -2.08 14.72
C SER A 24 -0.95 -2.40 15.50
N GLY A 25 0.04 -2.94 14.79
CA GLY A 25 1.44 -2.96 15.18
C GLY A 25 2.06 -4.34 15.40
N GLY A 26 2.11 -5.21 14.38
CA GLY A 26 3.07 -6.33 14.27
C GLY A 26 3.09 -7.40 15.37
N ASP A 27 2.22 -7.30 16.38
CA ASP A 27 2.20 -8.16 17.57
C ASP A 27 1.02 -9.15 17.55
N SER A 28 0.21 -9.11 16.49
CA SER A 28 -0.95 -9.99 16.28
C SER A 28 -0.59 -11.17 15.38
N SER A 29 -0.87 -12.40 15.81
CA SER A 29 -0.62 -13.59 15.00
C SER A 29 -1.66 -13.77 13.88
N GLU A 30 -1.30 -14.49 12.80
CA GLU A 30 -2.23 -14.84 11.71
C GLU A 30 -3.53 -15.48 12.21
N ALA A 31 -3.45 -16.29 13.27
CA ALA A 31 -4.62 -16.97 13.85
C ALA A 31 -5.55 -16.00 14.59
N GLU A 32 -5.01 -15.00 15.28
CA GLU A 32 -5.78 -13.95 15.96
C GLU A 32 -6.46 -13.05 14.93
N LEU A 33 -5.72 -12.66 13.89
CA LEU A 33 -6.22 -11.84 12.78
C LEU A 33 -7.30 -12.54 11.94
N ALA A 34 -7.18 -13.86 11.74
CA ALA A 34 -8.21 -14.66 11.10
C ALA A 34 -9.49 -14.77 11.96
N ALA A 35 -9.34 -14.77 13.29
CA ALA A 35 -10.46 -14.87 14.24
C ALA A 35 -11.21 -13.54 14.43
N GLU A 36 -10.52 -12.40 14.33
CA GLU A 36 -11.15 -11.07 14.40
C GLU A 36 -11.98 -10.71 13.15
N GLY A 37 -11.74 -11.42 12.05
CA GLY A 37 -12.41 -11.21 10.77
C GLY A 37 -11.85 -10.01 10.02
N ALA A 38 -11.54 -10.20 8.73
CA ALA A 38 -11.12 -9.10 7.88
C ALA A 38 -12.24 -8.05 7.80
N LYS A 39 -11.95 -6.78 8.10
CA LYS A 39 -12.91 -5.72 7.79
C LYS A 39 -13.09 -5.63 6.28
N ASP A 40 -14.26 -5.14 5.90
CA ASP A 40 -14.57 -4.86 4.51
C ASP A 40 -13.57 -3.83 3.95
N VAL A 41 -12.91 -4.18 2.83
CA VAL A 41 -12.05 -3.26 2.08
C VAL A 41 -12.81 -1.98 1.69
N GLY A 42 -14.13 -2.05 1.55
CA GLY A 42 -15.01 -0.89 1.35
C GLY A 42 -14.89 0.14 2.47
N ASP A 43 -14.83 -0.28 3.73
CA ASP A 43 -14.66 0.65 4.87
C ASP A 43 -13.29 1.36 4.82
N LEU A 44 -12.23 0.63 4.45
CA LEU A 44 -10.92 1.23 4.26
C LEU A 44 -10.96 2.30 3.17
N ILE A 45 -11.56 1.99 2.02
CA ILE A 45 -11.71 2.93 0.90
C ILE A 45 -12.50 4.17 1.36
N ASP A 46 -13.60 4.01 2.07
CA ASP A 46 -14.41 5.15 2.54
C ASP A 46 -13.68 5.99 3.60
N ARG A 47 -12.86 5.37 4.46
CA ARG A 47 -11.94 6.09 5.35
C ARG A 47 -10.86 6.85 4.57
N GLY A 48 -10.31 6.24 3.52
CA GLY A 48 -9.33 6.86 2.62
C GLY A 48 -9.90 8.09 1.93
N ARG A 49 -11.10 7.99 1.33
CA ARG A 49 -11.79 9.13 0.69
C ARG A 49 -11.99 10.30 1.64
N ARG A 50 -12.52 10.04 2.83
CA ARG A 50 -12.71 11.09 3.86
C ARG A 50 -11.39 11.71 4.33
N ALA A 51 -10.30 10.96 4.30
CA ALA A 51 -8.98 11.50 4.65
C ALA A 51 -8.43 12.39 3.52
N LEU A 52 -8.58 11.98 2.26
CA LEU A 52 -8.22 12.80 1.10
C LEU A 52 -9.05 14.09 1.05
N GLU A 53 -10.37 14.01 1.26
CA GLU A 53 -11.27 15.17 1.37
C GLU A 53 -10.87 16.14 2.48
N ALA A 54 -10.27 15.63 3.56
CA ALA A 54 -9.74 16.42 4.66
C ALA A 54 -8.34 17.03 4.40
N GLY A 55 -7.76 16.79 3.21
CA GLY A 55 -6.47 17.33 2.79
C GLY A 55 -5.28 16.42 3.06
N ALA A 56 -5.48 15.10 3.25
CA ALA A 56 -4.36 14.16 3.24
C ALA A 56 -3.66 14.20 1.87
N GLU A 57 -2.32 14.23 1.89
CA GLU A 57 -1.50 14.23 0.67
C GLU A 57 -1.60 12.89 -0.05
N ILE A 58 -1.52 11.81 0.73
CA ILE A 58 -1.51 10.43 0.24
C ILE A 58 -1.91 9.51 1.40
N ILE A 59 -2.58 8.41 1.09
CA ILE A 59 -2.99 7.40 2.07
C ILE A 59 -1.94 6.30 2.11
N MET A 60 -1.35 6.06 3.27
CA MET A 60 -0.48 4.91 3.50
C MET A 60 -1.34 3.67 3.76
N ILE A 61 -1.06 2.58 3.05
CA ILE A 61 -1.78 1.30 3.16
C ILE A 61 -0.84 0.28 3.79
N GLU A 62 -1.22 -0.25 4.94
CA GLU A 62 -0.47 -1.29 5.66
C GLU A 62 -0.44 -2.61 4.87
N SER A 63 0.63 -3.38 5.02
CA SER A 63 0.76 -4.71 4.40
C SER A 63 -0.07 -5.78 5.09
N GLU A 64 -0.41 -5.60 6.37
CA GLU A 64 -1.14 -6.57 7.19
C GLU A 64 -2.53 -6.86 6.62
N GLY A 65 -2.83 -8.15 6.41
CA GLY A 65 -4.07 -8.60 5.79
C GLY A 65 -4.08 -8.50 4.26
N ILE A 66 -3.02 -7.98 3.63
CA ILE A 66 -2.84 -7.93 2.17
C ILE A 66 -1.68 -8.83 1.74
N THR A 67 -0.46 -8.53 2.19
CA THR A 67 0.77 -9.24 1.85
C THR A 67 1.49 -9.81 3.06
N GLU A 68 1.11 -9.36 4.25
CA GLU A 68 1.64 -9.79 5.55
C GLU A 68 0.53 -10.41 6.39
N ASN A 69 0.89 -11.36 7.25
CA ASN A 69 -0.02 -12.10 8.13
C ASN A 69 -1.19 -12.79 7.38
N VAL A 70 -0.93 -13.30 6.17
CA VAL A 70 -1.91 -13.99 5.33
C VAL A 70 -1.34 -15.26 4.73
N GLY A 71 -2.13 -16.34 4.74
CA GLY A 71 -1.74 -17.61 4.09
C GLY A 71 -1.65 -17.51 2.55
N SER A 72 -2.28 -16.51 1.95
CA SER A 72 -2.15 -16.15 0.54
C SER A 72 -2.40 -14.66 0.36
N TRP A 73 -1.61 -14.00 -0.50
CA TRP A 73 -1.77 -12.57 -0.75
C TRP A 73 -3.18 -12.21 -1.23
N ASN A 74 -3.79 -11.23 -0.57
CA ASN A 74 -5.11 -10.71 -0.91
C ASN A 74 -5.02 -9.66 -2.02
N THR A 75 -4.66 -10.10 -3.23
CA THR A 75 -4.51 -9.22 -4.40
C THR A 75 -5.82 -8.52 -4.78
N GLY A 76 -6.97 -9.10 -4.39
CA GLY A 76 -8.28 -8.50 -4.57
C GLY A 76 -8.47 -7.22 -3.74
N ALA A 77 -7.98 -7.22 -2.49
CA ALA A 77 -7.98 -6.01 -1.67
C ALA A 77 -7.09 -4.91 -2.26
N ALA A 78 -5.87 -5.24 -2.67
CA ALA A 78 -4.97 -4.28 -3.33
C ALA A 78 -5.63 -3.65 -4.57
N ALA A 79 -6.27 -4.47 -5.41
CA ALA A 79 -6.99 -3.99 -6.59
C ALA A 79 -8.20 -3.11 -6.24
N ALA A 80 -8.99 -3.49 -5.23
CA ALA A 80 -10.12 -2.69 -4.78
C ALA A 80 -9.69 -1.31 -4.26
N ILE A 81 -8.58 -1.25 -3.51
CA ILE A 81 -8.00 -0.01 -2.99
C ILE A 81 -7.51 0.88 -4.15
N MET A 82 -6.73 0.32 -5.08
CA MET A 82 -6.26 1.04 -6.27
C MET A 82 -7.43 1.63 -7.08
N ASN A 83 -8.48 0.84 -7.32
CA ASN A 83 -9.66 1.29 -8.06
C ASN A 83 -10.51 2.31 -7.27
N GLY A 84 -10.54 2.18 -5.94
CA GLY A 84 -11.39 2.98 -5.07
C GLY A 84 -10.83 4.36 -4.74
N LEU A 85 -9.50 4.47 -4.65
CA LEU A 85 -8.78 5.67 -4.22
C LEU A 85 -7.90 6.30 -5.32
N GLY A 86 -7.49 5.54 -6.34
CA GLY A 86 -6.55 6.00 -7.36
C GLY A 86 -5.10 5.80 -6.94
N MET A 87 -4.25 5.40 -7.90
CA MET A 87 -2.83 5.08 -7.68
C MET A 87 -2.05 6.27 -7.12
N GLU A 88 -2.35 7.48 -7.60
CA GLU A 88 -1.73 8.73 -7.19
C GLU A 88 -2.00 9.09 -5.73
N ASN A 89 -3.09 8.55 -5.14
CA ASN A 89 -3.54 8.89 -3.79
C ASN A 89 -3.18 7.84 -2.74
N VAL A 90 -2.53 6.74 -3.12
CA VAL A 90 -2.18 5.64 -2.20
C VAL A 90 -0.72 5.28 -2.28
N MET A 91 -0.13 4.90 -1.14
CA MET A 91 1.21 4.36 -0.99
C MET A 91 1.12 3.03 -0.25
N PHE A 92 1.51 1.94 -0.88
CA PHE A 92 1.48 0.61 -0.24
C PHE A 92 2.78 0.33 0.51
N GLU A 93 2.65 -0.23 1.70
CA GLU A 93 3.75 -0.87 2.39
C GLU A 93 4.27 -2.08 1.60
N ALA A 94 5.57 -2.09 1.35
CA ALA A 94 6.24 -3.09 0.55
C ALA A 94 7.69 -3.28 1.02
N ALA A 95 7.87 -3.56 2.31
CA ALA A 95 9.18 -3.70 2.95
C ALA A 95 9.97 -4.98 2.57
N ASP A 96 9.47 -5.77 1.59
CA ASP A 96 10.14 -6.95 1.07
C ASP A 96 10.22 -6.93 -0.47
N GLY A 97 11.34 -7.45 -0.99
CA GLY A 97 11.68 -7.63 -2.40
C GLY A 97 10.51 -8.13 -3.27
N PRO A 98 9.94 -9.31 -2.96
CA PRO A 98 8.84 -9.87 -3.72
C PRO A 98 7.58 -9.00 -3.69
N VAL A 99 7.35 -8.25 -2.61
CA VAL A 99 6.14 -7.42 -2.44
C VAL A 99 6.20 -6.20 -3.36
N PHE A 100 7.28 -5.40 -3.29
CA PHE A 100 7.38 -4.25 -4.20
C PHE A 100 7.49 -4.68 -5.66
N GLU A 101 8.11 -5.83 -5.94
CA GLU A 101 8.20 -6.36 -7.30
C GLU A 101 6.80 -6.67 -7.84
N TRP A 102 5.94 -7.26 -7.00
CA TRP A 102 4.56 -7.54 -7.38
C TRP A 102 3.79 -6.26 -7.69
N TYR A 103 3.88 -5.22 -6.84
CA TYR A 103 3.19 -3.96 -7.12
C TYR A 103 3.68 -3.30 -8.41
N VAL A 104 4.99 -3.22 -8.64
CA VAL A 104 5.55 -2.64 -9.87
C VAL A 104 5.12 -3.44 -11.11
N LYS A 105 5.09 -4.77 -11.00
CA LYS A 105 4.65 -5.64 -12.10
C LYS A 105 3.19 -5.43 -12.49
N ASN A 106 2.31 -5.19 -11.51
CA ASN A 106 0.86 -5.14 -11.74
C ASN A 106 0.35 -3.71 -12.00
N TYR A 107 1.01 -2.68 -11.44
CA TYR A 107 0.56 -1.29 -11.50
C TYR A 107 1.53 -0.33 -12.19
N GLY A 108 2.72 -0.81 -12.59
CA GLY A 108 3.72 -0.03 -13.33
C GLY A 108 4.77 0.61 -12.43
N ASN A 109 5.71 1.33 -13.05
CA ASN A 109 6.87 1.89 -12.37
C ASN A 109 6.61 3.22 -11.66
N GLU A 110 5.37 3.71 -11.64
CA GLU A 110 4.95 4.94 -10.94
C GLU A 110 4.16 4.63 -9.66
N VAL A 111 3.91 3.36 -9.33
CA VAL A 111 3.20 3.00 -8.10
C VAL A 111 3.95 3.51 -6.87
N ASN A 112 3.26 4.19 -5.94
CA ASN A 112 3.88 4.69 -4.72
C ASN A 112 4.06 3.55 -3.72
N LEU A 113 5.30 3.37 -3.24
CA LEU A 113 5.64 2.29 -2.30
C LEU A 113 6.43 2.84 -1.12
N PHE A 114 6.11 2.35 0.07
CA PHE A 114 6.91 2.52 1.27
C PHE A 114 7.79 1.28 1.43
N VAL A 115 9.11 1.46 1.33
CA VAL A 115 10.09 0.38 1.28
C VAL A 115 11.19 0.60 2.30
N ASP A 116 11.90 -0.48 2.66
CA ASP A 116 13.10 -0.34 3.47
C ASP A 116 14.22 0.37 2.70
N HIS A 117 14.97 1.20 3.42
CA HIS A 117 16.06 2.00 2.85
C HIS A 117 17.15 1.15 2.17
N SER A 118 17.38 -0.09 2.62
CA SER A 118 18.38 -0.99 2.03
C SER A 118 17.97 -1.54 0.67
N GLN A 119 16.68 -1.46 0.31
CA GLN A 119 16.12 -2.05 -0.92
C GLN A 119 16.00 -1.04 -2.07
N ILE A 120 16.34 0.24 -1.83
CA ILE A 120 16.13 1.33 -2.81
C ILE A 120 16.79 1.04 -4.16
N LEU A 121 18.02 0.53 -4.18
CA LEU A 121 18.73 0.24 -5.44
C LEU A 121 18.03 -0.86 -6.26
N GLN A 122 17.48 -1.87 -5.58
CA GLN A 122 16.75 -2.95 -6.24
C GLN A 122 15.44 -2.45 -6.82
N LEU A 123 14.68 -1.66 -6.04
CA LEU A 123 13.44 -1.05 -6.51
C LEU A 123 13.68 -0.13 -7.71
N GLU A 124 14.68 0.74 -7.64
CA GLU A 124 14.98 1.66 -8.74
C GLU A 124 15.45 0.89 -9.98
N GLY A 125 16.30 -0.11 -9.82
CA GLY A 125 16.72 -0.97 -10.93
C GLY A 125 15.53 -1.65 -11.62
N LEU A 126 14.53 -2.08 -10.84
CA LEU A 126 13.30 -2.66 -11.36
C LEU A 126 12.46 -1.62 -12.12
N ARG A 127 12.24 -0.42 -11.56
CA ARG A 127 11.48 0.68 -12.20
C ARG A 127 12.11 1.14 -13.52
N GLN A 128 13.44 1.08 -13.61
CA GLN A 128 14.22 1.44 -14.80
C GLN A 128 14.42 0.29 -15.79
N ASN A 129 13.82 -0.89 -15.55
CA ASN A 129 14.02 -2.09 -16.39
C ASN A 129 15.48 -2.58 -16.51
N ILE A 130 16.35 -2.25 -15.54
CA ILE A 130 17.76 -2.69 -15.48
C ILE A 130 18.01 -3.75 -14.40
N TRP A 131 16.95 -4.16 -13.71
CA TRP A 131 16.93 -5.23 -12.72
C TRP A 131 15.58 -5.95 -12.78
N GLY A 132 15.54 -7.19 -12.33
CA GLY A 132 14.30 -7.99 -12.26
C GLY A 132 14.58 -9.48 -12.44
N ASN A 133 13.57 -10.30 -12.16
CA ASN A 133 13.62 -11.73 -12.42
C ASN A 133 13.09 -12.04 -13.84
N LYS A 134 12.94 -13.33 -14.17
CA LYS A 134 12.43 -13.79 -15.47
C LYS A 134 11.09 -13.13 -15.87
N SER A 135 10.27 -12.75 -14.90
CA SER A 135 8.94 -12.17 -15.11
C SER A 135 8.96 -10.65 -15.29
N THR A 136 10.00 -9.95 -14.80
CA THR A 136 10.01 -8.48 -14.69
C THR A 136 11.14 -7.80 -15.46
N TRP A 137 12.26 -8.48 -15.70
CA TRP A 137 13.37 -7.92 -16.47
C TRP A 137 12.92 -7.47 -17.86
N GLY A 138 13.07 -6.17 -18.16
CA GLY A 138 12.71 -5.55 -19.43
C GLY A 138 11.21 -5.60 -19.75
N ARG A 139 10.35 -5.80 -18.74
CA ARG A 139 8.89 -6.00 -18.91
C ARG A 139 8.03 -5.11 -18.02
N VAL A 140 8.62 -4.21 -17.25
CA VAL A 140 7.86 -3.22 -16.49
C VAL A 140 7.30 -2.20 -17.48
N ILE A 141 5.98 -2.11 -17.52
CA ILE A 141 5.21 -1.20 -18.38
C ILE A 141 4.27 -0.38 -17.53
N ASN A 142 4.05 0.88 -17.90
CA ASN A 142 3.00 1.69 -17.29
C ASN A 142 1.69 1.43 -18.03
N PRO A 143 0.62 1.02 -17.33
CA PRO A 143 -0.70 1.01 -17.94
C PRO A 143 -1.06 2.44 -18.32
N THR A 144 -1.23 2.67 -19.62
CA THR A 144 -1.73 3.94 -20.20
C THR A 144 -3.22 4.09 -19.95
#